data_AF-A0A2K8MAV8-F1
#
_entry.id   AF-A0A2K8MAV8-F1
#
_cell.length_a   1.000
_cell.length_b   1.000
_cell.length_c   1.000
_cell.angle_alpha   90.00
_cell.angle_beta   90.00
_cell.angle_gamma   90.00
#
_symmetry.space_group_name_H-M   'P 1'
#
loop_
_entity.id
_entity.type
_entity.pdbx_description
1 polymer ?
#
loop_
_entity_poly.entity_id
_entity_poly.type
_entity_poly.pdbx_seq_one_letter_code
_entity_poly.pdbx_strand_id
1 'polypeptide(L)'
;MPTNVNIQNGTDTSLSLDTTVTPTLGSDYWGIDTNTAPGSQQTAILWMDRDSGITDGDTWVFTTSLAFDGVDIQLLESLTGTAMSSDIKIRIVAGAHDSGWSEENTSVEFSGGDGAGYQIDGTFFLNGTYDDVTYSLIAI
;
A
#
# COMPACT_ATOMS: atom_id res chain seq x y z
N MET A 1 -15.18 7.94 -6.01
CA MET A 1 -14.08 7.81 -6.98
C MET A 1 -13.00 7.05 -6.27
N PRO A 2 -12.51 5.95 -6.83
CA PRO A 2 -11.61 5.08 -6.11
C PRO A 2 -10.25 5.75 -5.87
N THR A 3 -9.64 5.44 -4.73
CA THR A 3 -8.20 5.56 -4.53
C THR A 3 -7.56 4.29 -5.04
N ASN A 4 -6.53 4.43 -5.87
CA ASN A 4 -5.69 3.33 -6.32
C ASN A 4 -4.44 3.25 -5.45
N VAL A 5 -4.03 2.03 -5.12
CA VAL A 5 -2.74 1.77 -4.48
C VAL A 5 -1.83 1.11 -5.49
N ASN A 6 -0.65 1.69 -5.66
CA ASN A 6 0.33 1.30 -6.66
C ASN A 6 1.63 0.88 -5.99
N ILE A 7 2.41 0.07 -6.70
CA ILE A 7 3.81 -0.19 -6.40
C ILE A 7 4.68 0.14 -7.61
N GLN A 8 5.67 1.00 -7.43
CA GLN A 8 6.81 1.15 -8.32
C GLN A 8 7.89 0.18 -7.87
N ASN A 9 7.99 -0.95 -8.57
CA ASN A 9 9.04 -1.93 -8.33
C ASN A 9 10.33 -1.45 -9.01
N GLY A 10 11.24 -0.84 -8.26
CA GLY A 10 12.54 -0.37 -8.76
C GLY A 10 13.59 -1.47 -8.91
N THR A 11 13.21 -2.74 -8.74
CA THR A 11 14.11 -3.89 -8.87
C THR A 11 13.96 -4.55 -10.25
N ASP A 12 14.89 -5.43 -10.61
CA ASP A 12 14.82 -6.17 -11.89
C ASP A 12 13.95 -7.44 -11.80
N THR A 13 13.52 -7.82 -10.60
CA THR A 13 12.76 -9.05 -10.35
C THR A 13 11.27 -8.76 -10.17
N SER A 14 10.41 -9.65 -10.67
CA SER A 14 8.98 -9.56 -10.40
C SER A 14 8.69 -9.87 -8.93
N LEU A 15 7.80 -9.09 -8.31
CA LEU A 15 7.30 -9.33 -6.96
C LEU A 15 5.97 -10.09 -7.03
N SER A 16 5.75 -11.00 -6.09
CA SER A 16 4.45 -11.62 -5.84
C SER A 16 3.78 -10.88 -4.69
N LEU A 17 2.51 -10.55 -4.86
CA LEU A 17 1.72 -9.76 -3.92
C LEU A 17 0.53 -10.58 -3.43
N ASP A 18 0.21 -10.46 -2.15
CA ASP A 18 -1.01 -11.01 -1.54
C ASP A 18 -1.74 -9.90 -0.79
N THR A 19 -2.95 -9.59 -1.22
CA THR A 19 -3.71 -8.43 -0.72
C THR A 19 -4.95 -8.88 0.03
N THR A 20 -5.14 -8.36 1.23
CA THR A 20 -6.31 -8.63 2.08
C THR A 20 -6.87 -7.34 2.70
N VAL A 21 -8.10 -7.41 3.22
CA VAL A 21 -8.72 -6.34 4.00
C VAL A 21 -9.32 -6.89 5.30
N THR A 22 -9.14 -6.18 6.41
CA THR A 22 -9.72 -6.52 7.72
C THR A 22 -10.31 -5.27 8.40
N PRO A 23 -11.54 -5.33 8.95
CA PRO A 23 -12.51 -6.43 8.82
C PRO A 23 -12.93 -6.64 7.36
N THR A 24 -13.66 -7.72 7.07
CA THR A 24 -14.09 -8.02 5.69
C THR A 24 -14.92 -6.87 5.13
N LEU A 25 -14.52 -6.37 3.96
CA LEU A 25 -15.25 -5.37 3.18
C LEU A 25 -15.79 -6.02 1.90
N GLY A 26 -17.01 -5.66 1.49
CA GLY A 26 -17.63 -6.18 0.28
C GLY A 26 -16.86 -5.77 -0.98
N SER A 27 -16.85 -6.63 -2.00
CA SER A 27 -16.14 -6.40 -3.28
C SER A 27 -16.69 -5.23 -4.10
N ASP A 28 -17.84 -4.68 -3.72
CA ASP A 28 -18.39 -3.47 -4.34
C ASP A 28 -17.59 -2.22 -3.94
N TYR A 29 -16.80 -2.30 -2.86
CA TYR A 29 -16.09 -1.16 -2.27
C TYR A 29 -14.58 -1.24 -2.41
N TRP A 30 -14.04 -2.37 -2.87
CA TRP A 30 -12.62 -2.53 -3.12
C TRP A 30 -12.38 -3.74 -4.01
N GLY A 31 -11.20 -3.80 -4.63
CA GLY A 31 -10.80 -4.94 -5.42
C GLY A 31 -9.31 -4.99 -5.63
N ILE A 32 -8.83 -6.18 -6.00
CA ILE A 32 -7.44 -6.43 -6.38
C ILE A 32 -7.33 -6.27 -7.90
N ASP A 33 -6.40 -5.43 -8.35
CA ASP A 33 -6.08 -5.28 -9.78
C ASP A 33 -5.09 -6.36 -10.24
N THR A 34 -4.08 -6.67 -9.40
CA THR A 34 -3.08 -7.70 -9.71
C THR A 34 -2.41 -8.25 -8.46
N ASN A 35 -1.88 -9.47 -8.58
CA ASN A 35 -1.07 -10.14 -7.56
C ASN A 35 0.41 -10.21 -7.93
N THR A 36 0.84 -9.48 -8.96
CA THR A 36 2.24 -9.45 -9.41
C THR A 36 2.65 -8.05 -9.84
N ALA A 37 3.83 -7.60 -9.41
CA ALA A 37 4.44 -6.35 -9.87
C ALA A 37 5.75 -6.65 -10.65
N PRO A 38 5.75 -6.52 -11.99
CA PRO A 38 6.95 -6.71 -12.79
C PRO A 38 8.09 -5.77 -12.37
N GLY A 39 9.33 -6.21 -12.58
CA GLY A 39 10.51 -5.39 -12.34
C GLY A 39 10.52 -4.11 -13.19
N SER A 40 11.09 -3.04 -12.63
CA SER A 40 11.26 -1.72 -13.25
C SER A 40 9.95 -1.07 -13.74
N GLN A 41 8.80 -1.38 -13.11
CA GLN A 41 7.49 -0.89 -13.54
C GLN A 41 6.63 -0.44 -12.37
N GLN A 42 5.82 0.60 -12.60
CA GLN A 42 4.70 0.94 -11.74
C GLN A 42 3.51 0.04 -12.08
N THR A 43 2.85 -0.49 -11.06
CA THR A 43 1.72 -1.40 -11.20
C THR A 43 0.65 -1.07 -10.16
N ALA A 44 -0.61 -0.96 -10.58
CA ALA A 44 -1.75 -0.86 -9.68
C ALA A 44 -1.99 -2.21 -9.00
N ILE A 45 -2.08 -2.22 -7.68
CA ILE A 45 -2.22 -3.44 -6.84
C ILE A 45 -3.69 -3.68 -6.52
N LEU A 46 -4.35 -2.64 -6.03
CA LEU A 46 -5.74 -2.65 -5.59
C LEU A 46 -6.35 -1.26 -5.77
N TRP A 47 -7.67 -1.23 -5.74
CA TRP A 47 -8.45 0.00 -5.63
C TRP A 47 -9.41 -0.11 -4.44
N MET A 48 -9.77 1.04 -3.86
CA MET A 48 -10.75 1.15 -2.78
C MET A 48 -11.66 2.36 -3.01
N ASP A 49 -12.96 2.21 -2.80
CA ASP A 49 -13.90 3.34 -2.81
C ASP A 49 -13.76 4.16 -1.53
N ARG A 50 -13.83 5.46 -1.71
CA ARG A 50 -13.64 6.49 -0.70
C ARG A 50 -14.88 7.37 -0.52
N ASP A 51 -15.83 7.31 -1.47
CA ASP A 51 -16.98 8.23 -1.56
C ASP A 51 -18.28 7.70 -0.93
N SER A 52 -18.52 6.38 -0.89
CA SER A 52 -19.87 5.89 -0.58
C SER A 52 -19.97 4.61 0.25
N GLY A 53 -18.88 3.86 0.42
CA GLY A 53 -18.92 2.54 1.07
C GLY A 53 -18.58 2.47 2.55
N ILE A 54 -18.10 3.57 3.12
CA ILE A 54 -17.37 3.57 4.40
C ILE A 54 -17.86 4.79 5.20
N THR A 55 -19.11 4.81 5.63
CA THR A 55 -19.77 6.02 6.19
C THR A 55 -20.03 5.98 7.69
N ASP A 56 -19.62 4.92 8.40
CA ASP A 56 -20.09 4.66 9.78
C ASP A 56 -19.00 4.82 10.84
N GLY A 57 -17.85 5.44 10.52
CA GLY A 57 -16.74 5.65 11.46
C GLY A 57 -15.87 4.41 11.70
N ASP A 58 -16.20 3.29 11.05
CA ASP A 58 -15.42 2.07 11.07
C ASP A 58 -14.07 2.26 10.34
N THR A 59 -13.10 1.43 10.71
CA THR A 59 -11.77 1.41 10.12
C THR A 59 -11.51 0.07 9.46
N TRP A 60 -11.06 0.12 8.20
CA TRP A 60 -10.58 -1.02 7.44
C TRP A 60 -9.09 -0.90 7.21
N VAL A 61 -8.37 -1.99 7.41
CA VAL A 61 -6.95 -2.10 7.11
C VAL A 61 -6.78 -2.99 5.90
N PHE A 62 -6.32 -2.41 4.81
CA PHE A 62 -5.83 -3.11 3.64
C PHE A 62 -4.38 -3.49 3.90
N THR A 63 -3.98 -4.69 3.50
CA THR A 63 -2.63 -5.18 3.68
C THR A 63 -2.21 -5.91 2.43
N THR A 64 -1.20 -5.36 1.74
CA THR A 64 -0.48 -6.03 0.67
C THR A 64 0.81 -6.60 1.23
N SER A 65 0.92 -7.92 1.28
CA SER A 65 2.12 -8.64 1.71
C SER A 65 2.95 -9.08 0.52
N LEU A 66 4.27 -8.96 0.63
CA LEU A 66 5.24 -9.49 -0.33
C LEU A 66 6.52 -9.91 0.39
N ALA A 67 7.33 -10.72 -0.28
CA ALA A 67 8.68 -11.02 0.18
C ALA A 67 9.68 -10.48 -0.85
N PHE A 68 10.69 -9.77 -0.39
CA PHE A 68 11.78 -9.28 -1.23
C PHE A 68 13.11 -9.57 -0.56
N ASP A 69 13.99 -10.25 -1.30
CA ASP A 69 15.32 -10.63 -0.84
C ASP A 69 15.36 -11.24 0.58
N GLY A 70 14.43 -12.14 0.89
CA GLY A 70 14.35 -12.79 2.20
C GLY A 70 13.76 -11.94 3.34
N VAL A 71 13.26 -10.74 3.05
CA VAL A 71 12.56 -9.87 3.99
C VAL A 71 11.07 -9.86 3.67
N ASP A 72 10.25 -10.17 4.68
CA ASP A 72 8.79 -10.02 4.60
C ASP A 72 8.43 -8.53 4.72
N ILE A 73 7.62 -8.06 3.78
CA ILE A 73 7.19 -6.67 3.67
C ILE A 73 5.66 -6.63 3.68
N GLN A 74 5.11 -5.64 4.39
CA GLN A 74 3.70 -5.30 4.38
C GLN A 74 3.54 -3.82 4.06
N LEU A 75 2.70 -3.55 3.06
CA LEU A 75 2.21 -2.22 2.71
C LEU A 75 0.78 -2.13 3.22
N LEU A 76 0.48 -1.17 4.09
CA LEU A 76 -0.81 -1.10 4.76
C LEU A 76 -1.47 0.26 4.57
N GLU A 77 -2.77 0.23 4.26
CA GLU A 77 -3.63 1.40 4.21
C GLU A 77 -4.74 1.25 5.26
N SER A 78 -4.82 2.21 6.17
CA SER A 78 -5.92 2.31 7.13
C SER A 78 -6.92 3.33 6.62
N LEU A 79 -8.09 2.85 6.24
CA LEU A 79 -9.19 3.64 5.73
C LEU A 79 -10.27 3.78 6.80
N THR A 80 -10.51 4.99 7.29
CA THR A 80 -11.55 5.27 8.30
C THR A 80 -12.68 6.06 7.70
N GLY A 81 -13.91 5.59 7.87
CA GLY A 81 -15.09 6.29 7.37
C GLY A 81 -15.37 7.59 8.09
N THR A 82 -15.88 8.57 7.35
CA THR A 82 -16.43 9.81 7.92
C THR A 82 -17.86 10.04 7.42
N ALA A 83 -18.53 11.06 7.97
CA ALA A 83 -19.92 11.36 7.61
C ALA A 83 -20.12 11.74 6.12
N MET A 84 -19.05 12.12 5.40
CA MET A 84 -19.13 12.56 4.00
C MET A 84 -18.06 11.93 3.10
N SER A 85 -17.07 11.23 3.66
CA SER A 85 -15.91 10.71 2.93
C SER A 85 -15.17 9.66 3.78
N SER A 86 -13.84 9.61 3.68
CA SER A 86 -12.96 8.79 4.50
C SER A 86 -11.60 9.45 4.72
N ASP A 87 -10.93 9.09 5.81
CA ASP A 87 -9.54 9.44 6.11
C ASP A 87 -8.65 8.23 5.79
N ILE A 88 -7.45 8.47 5.25
CA ILE A 88 -6.48 7.40 4.94
C ILE A 88 -5.16 7.64 5.66
N LYS A 89 -4.58 6.55 6.17
CA LYS A 89 -3.21 6.51 6.69
C LYS A 89 -2.46 5.37 6.02
N ILE A 90 -1.16 5.53 5.84
CA ILE A 90 -0.28 4.48 5.31
C ILE A 90 0.73 4.04 6.37
N ARG A 91 1.15 2.78 6.29
CA ARG A 91 2.22 2.20 7.10
C ARG A 91 2.98 1.19 6.26
N ILE A 92 4.29 1.15 6.47
CA ILE A 92 5.19 0.20 5.84
C ILE A 92 5.85 -0.60 6.94
N VAL A 93 5.85 -1.93 6.80
CA VAL A 93 6.62 -2.84 7.65
C VAL A 93 7.55 -3.63 6.74
N ALA A 94 8.84 -3.66 7.05
CA ALA A 94 9.86 -4.43 6.33
C ALA A 94 10.75 -5.17 7.35
N GLY A 95 10.49 -6.45 7.55
CA GLY A 95 11.13 -7.25 8.60
C GLY A 95 10.90 -6.65 9.99
N ALA A 96 11.97 -6.18 10.63
CA ALA A 96 11.91 -5.53 11.95
C ALA A 96 11.69 -4.01 11.90
N HIS A 97 11.64 -3.42 10.70
CA HIS A 97 11.50 -1.98 10.49
C HIS A 97 10.03 -1.61 10.24
N ASP A 98 9.60 -0.49 10.79
CA ASP A 98 8.20 -0.07 10.78
C ASP A 98 8.10 1.46 10.78
N SER A 99 7.37 2.03 9.82
CA SER A 99 7.17 3.47 9.74
C SER A 99 6.18 4.02 10.78
N GLY A 100 5.33 3.16 11.34
CA GLY A 100 4.09 3.57 11.99
C GLY A 100 3.05 4.11 10.98
N TRP A 101 1.85 4.41 11.49
CA TRP A 101 0.76 4.99 10.70
C TRP A 101 1.00 6.49 10.45
N SER A 102 0.89 6.91 9.19
CA SER A 102 1.09 8.29 8.75
C SER A 102 -0.05 8.76 7.84
N GLU A 103 -0.53 9.99 8.07
CA GLU A 103 -1.43 10.72 7.14
C GLU A 103 -0.63 11.48 6.06
N GLU A 104 0.70 11.45 6.14
CA GLU A 104 1.64 12.07 5.21
C GLU A 104 2.53 10.99 4.57
N ASN A 105 3.36 11.39 3.60
CA ASN A 105 4.36 10.52 3.01
C ASN A 105 5.24 9.88 4.09
N THR A 106 5.64 8.63 3.88
CA THR A 106 6.42 7.86 4.85
C THR A 106 7.46 7.00 4.17
N SER A 107 8.47 6.56 4.92
CA SER A 107 9.59 5.79 4.37
C SER A 107 10.16 4.81 5.38
N VAL A 108 10.65 3.66 4.89
CA VAL A 108 11.36 2.65 5.67
C VAL A 108 12.58 2.17 4.90
N GLU A 109 13.74 2.29 5.51
CA GLU A 109 14.97 1.62 5.07
C GLU A 109 15.11 0.25 5.75
N PHE A 110 15.64 -0.73 5.02
CA PHE A 110 15.92 -2.08 5.52
C PHE A 110 17.12 -2.70 4.78
N SER A 111 17.66 -3.78 5.34
CA SER A 111 18.70 -4.58 4.68
C SER A 111 18.11 -5.86 4.11
N GLY A 112 18.43 -6.16 2.85
CA GLY A 112 18.09 -7.43 2.21
C GLY A 112 18.90 -8.60 2.79
N GLY A 113 18.48 -9.82 2.45
CA GLY A 113 19.19 -11.05 2.73
C GLY A 113 20.56 -11.13 2.03
N ASP A 114 20.77 -10.37 0.97
CA ASP A 114 22.05 -10.17 0.30
C ASP A 114 22.99 -9.18 1.03
N GLY A 115 22.46 -8.47 2.04
CA GLY A 115 23.16 -7.46 2.84
C GLY A 115 23.18 -6.06 2.23
N ALA A 116 22.53 -5.84 1.08
CA ALA A 116 22.38 -4.52 0.47
C ALA A 116 21.30 -3.69 1.18
N GLY A 117 21.38 -2.36 1.01
CA GLY A 117 20.39 -1.42 1.52
C GLY A 117 19.24 -1.23 0.55
N TYR A 118 18.03 -1.20 1.10
CA TYR A 118 16.81 -0.92 0.34
C TYR A 118 15.93 0.07 1.11
N GLN A 119 15.06 0.74 0.37
CA GLN A 119 14.10 1.69 0.90
C GLN A 119 12.74 1.50 0.23
N ILE A 120 11.67 1.65 1.01
CA ILE A 120 10.30 1.75 0.50
C ILE A 120 9.75 3.11 0.90
N ASP A 121 9.34 3.90 -0.11
CA ASP A 121 8.68 5.18 0.08
C ASP A 121 7.18 5.05 -0.21
N GLY A 122 6.33 5.40 0.75
CA GLY A 122 4.88 5.55 0.55
C GLY A 122 4.52 7.00 0.34
N THR A 123 3.93 7.34 -0.80
CA THR A 123 3.60 8.72 -1.19
C THR A 123 2.14 8.86 -1.61
N PHE A 124 1.50 9.94 -1.16
CA PHE A 124 0.19 10.37 -1.62
C PHE A 124 0.29 11.24 -2.87
N PHE A 125 -0.54 10.96 -3.87
CA PHE A 125 -0.63 11.72 -5.12
C PHE A 125 -2.05 12.16 -5.39
N LEU A 126 -2.27 13.47 -5.46
CA LEU A 126 -3.59 14.03 -5.75
C LEU A 126 -4.09 13.57 -7.12
N ASN A 127 -5.18 12.80 -7.12
CA ASN A 127 -5.84 12.31 -8.33
C ASN A 127 -7.34 12.58 -8.24
N GLY A 128 -7.75 13.80 -8.61
CA GLY A 128 -9.14 14.27 -8.51
C GLY A 128 -9.57 14.52 -7.06
N THR A 129 -10.62 13.85 -6.56
CA THR A 129 -11.17 14.10 -5.21
C THR A 129 -10.35 13.45 -4.09
N TYR A 130 -9.70 12.32 -4.35
CA TYR A 130 -8.89 11.61 -3.36
C TYR A 130 -7.48 11.36 -3.89
N ASP A 131 -6.55 11.19 -2.96
CA ASP A 131 -5.19 10.84 -3.29
C ASP A 131 -5.10 9.35 -3.63
N ASP A 132 -4.32 9.03 -4.66
CA ASP A 132 -3.77 7.71 -4.88
C ASP A 132 -2.56 7.50 -3.96
N VAL A 133 -2.26 6.24 -3.63
CA VAL A 133 -1.05 5.87 -2.88
C VAL A 133 -0.10 5.16 -3.82
N THR A 134 1.18 5.52 -3.81
CA THR A 134 2.23 4.75 -4.49
C THR A 134 3.34 4.41 -3.52
N TYR A 135 3.68 3.13 -3.44
CA TYR A 135 4.87 2.63 -2.77
C TYR A 135 6.00 2.44 -3.76
N SER A 136 7.20 2.97 -3.50
CA SER A 136 8.36 2.83 -4.37
C SER A 136 9.44 2.03 -3.66
N LEU A 137 9.78 0.84 -4.18
CA LEU A 137 10.89 0.03 -3.70
C LEU A 137 12.15 0.38 -4.49
N ILE A 138 13.21 0.84 -3.82
CA ILE A 138 14.48 1.26 -4.42
C ILE A 138 15.68 0.68 -3.66
N ALA A 139 16.80 0.49 -4.36
CA ALA A 139 18.09 0.18 -3.75
C ALA A 139 18.81 1.47 -3.35
N ILE A 140 19.54 1.46 -2.22
CA ILE A 140 20.25 2.61 -1.65
C ILE A 140 21.72 2.31 -1.31
#